data_AF-A0A6J0J8I0-F1
#
_entry.id   AF-A0A6J0J8I0-F1
#
_cell.length_a   1.000
_cell.length_b   1.000
_cell.length_c   1.000
_cell.angle_alpha   90.00
_cell.angle_beta   90.00
_cell.angle_gamma   90.00
#
_symmetry.space_group_name_H-M   'P 1'
#
loop_
_entity.id
_entity.type
_entity.pdbx_description
1 polymer ?
#
loop_
_entity_poly.entity_id
_entity_poly.type
_entity_poly.pdbx_seq_one_letter_code
_entity_poly.pdbx_strand_id
1 'polypeptide(L)'
;MERLCRFVYAKDRTDRIRTCAILCHIYHHALHSRWYRARDLMLMSHLQDNIQHADPPVQILYNRTMVQLGICAFRQGLIKDAHNALLDIQSSGRAKELLGQGLLLRSLQERNAEQEKVEKRRQVPFHMHVNLELLECVYLVAAMLLEIPYMAAHEFDARRRMISKQFHHQLRVGERQPLLAS
;
A
#
# COMPACT_ATOMS: atom_id res chain seq x y z
N MET A 1 3.14 -7.95 21.97
CA MET A 1 3.95 -7.48 20.83
C MET A 1 5.11 -6.59 21.27
N GLU A 2 4.82 -5.52 22.01
CA GLU A 2 5.81 -4.49 22.39
C GLU A 2 7.04 -5.01 23.16
N ARG A 3 6.86 -5.90 24.15
CA ARG A 3 7.98 -6.48 24.94
C ARG A 3 9.00 -7.22 24.06
N LEU A 4 8.52 -8.02 23.11
CA LEU A 4 9.38 -8.80 22.20
C LEU A 4 10.07 -7.89 21.19
N CYS A 5 9.37 -6.89 20.66
CA CYS A 5 9.94 -5.92 19.73
C CYS A 5 11.06 -5.12 20.40
N ARG A 6 10.83 -4.60 21.63
CA ARG A 6 11.86 -3.91 22.41
C ARG A 6 13.08 -4.79 22.69
N PHE A 7 12.86 -6.07 23.00
CA PHE A 7 13.95 -7.02 23.20
C PHE A 7 14.79 -7.19 21.92
N VAL A 8 14.14 -7.40 20.77
CA VAL A 8 14.82 -7.50 19.48
C VAL A 8 15.59 -6.22 19.17
N TYR A 9 14.99 -5.04 19.36
CA TYR A 9 15.67 -3.77 19.10
C TYR A 9 16.94 -3.58 19.94
N ALA A 10 16.93 -4.05 21.19
CA ALA A 10 18.04 -3.88 22.13
C ALA A 10 19.12 -4.95 22.02
N LYS A 11 18.76 -6.18 21.61
CA LYS A 11 19.65 -7.35 21.73
C LYS A 11 20.11 -7.92 20.40
N ASP A 12 19.44 -7.59 19.31
CA ASP A 12 19.76 -8.15 18.00
C ASP A 12 20.86 -7.37 17.29
N ARG A 13 21.84 -8.11 16.76
CA ARG A 13 22.95 -7.58 15.96
C ARG A 13 22.69 -7.72 14.47
N THR A 14 21.62 -8.41 14.07
CA THR A 14 21.26 -8.61 12.67
C THR A 14 20.23 -7.57 12.20
N ASP A 15 20.48 -6.94 11.06
CA ASP A 15 19.57 -5.89 10.55
C ASP A 15 18.24 -6.47 10.04
N ARG A 16 18.25 -7.72 9.57
CA ARG A 16 17.07 -8.37 9.01
C ARG A 16 16.00 -8.65 10.07
N ILE A 17 16.36 -9.28 11.18
CA ILE A 17 15.37 -9.63 12.23
C ILE A 17 14.84 -8.35 12.89
N ARG A 18 15.69 -7.36 13.11
CA ARG A 18 15.29 -6.01 13.54
C ARG A 18 14.26 -5.38 12.59
N THR A 19 14.54 -5.39 11.28
CA THR A 19 13.62 -4.84 10.26
C THR A 19 12.26 -5.54 10.27
N CYS A 20 12.26 -6.88 10.27
CA CYS A 20 11.02 -7.66 10.36
C CYS A 20 10.24 -7.33 11.64
N ALA A 21 10.92 -7.20 12.78
CA ALA A 21 10.28 -6.85 14.04
C ALA A 21 9.66 -5.45 14.01
N ILE A 22 10.34 -4.45 13.42
CA ILE A 22 9.80 -3.10 13.23
C ILE A 22 8.54 -3.15 12.37
N LEU A 23 8.58 -3.81 11.20
CA LEU A 23 7.44 -3.91 10.30
C LEU A 23 6.23 -4.59 10.96
N CYS A 24 6.45 -5.72 11.65
CA CYS A 24 5.39 -6.41 12.39
C CYS A 24 4.82 -5.53 13.53
N HIS A 25 5.66 -4.73 14.19
CA HIS A 25 5.22 -3.82 15.24
C HIS A 25 4.34 -2.69 14.69
N ILE A 26 4.74 -2.09 13.57
CA ILE A 26 3.96 -1.06 12.86
C ILE A 26 2.63 -1.65 12.38
N TYR A 27 2.66 -2.82 11.75
CA TYR A 27 1.46 -3.52 11.26
C TYR A 27 0.46 -3.74 12.41
N HIS A 28 0.94 -4.20 13.56
CA HIS A 28 0.12 -4.39 14.75
C HIS A 28 -0.45 -3.06 15.29
N HIS A 29 0.32 -1.97 15.32
CA HIS A 29 -0.21 -0.67 15.72
C HIS A 29 -1.31 -0.17 14.77
N ALA A 30 -1.07 -0.26 13.46
CA ALA A 30 -2.01 0.14 12.42
C ALA A 30 -3.31 -0.69 12.44
N LEU A 31 -3.21 -2.01 12.69
CA LEU A 31 -4.39 -2.87 12.82
C LEU A 31 -5.32 -2.40 13.96
N HIS A 32 -4.74 -2.03 15.09
CA HIS A 32 -5.46 -1.55 16.28
C HIS A 32 -5.75 -0.04 16.26
N SER A 33 -5.78 0.59 15.08
CA SER A 33 -6.12 2.01 14.93
C SER A 33 -5.17 3.00 15.61
N ARG A 34 -3.97 2.57 16.03
CA ARG A 34 -2.98 3.44 16.71
C ARG A 34 -2.09 4.12 15.67
N TRP A 35 -2.70 4.97 14.84
CA TRP A 35 -2.05 5.57 13.66
C TRP A 35 -0.78 6.35 14.00
N TYR A 36 -0.85 7.30 14.93
CA TYR A 36 0.30 8.14 15.29
C TYR A 36 1.53 7.31 15.70
N ARG A 37 1.33 6.30 16.56
CA ARG A 37 2.43 5.39 16.95
C ARG A 37 2.99 4.61 15.76
N ALA A 38 2.13 4.13 14.87
CA ALA A 38 2.55 3.37 13.70
C ALA A 38 3.33 4.24 12.71
N ARG A 39 2.86 5.47 12.46
CA ARG A 39 3.52 6.48 11.62
C ARG A 39 4.88 6.86 12.18
N ASP A 40 4.93 7.21 13.46
CA ASP A 40 6.17 7.67 14.10
C ASP A 40 7.23 6.56 14.06
N LEU A 41 6.84 5.31 14.32
CA LEU A 41 7.72 4.15 14.16
C LEU A 41 8.19 3.94 12.72
N MET A 42 7.32 4.12 11.73
CA MET A 42 7.70 4.02 10.31
C MET A 42 8.73 5.08 9.94
N LEU A 43 8.50 6.34 10.31
CA LEU A 43 9.43 7.44 10.01
C LEU A 43 10.76 7.29 10.76
N MET A 44 10.75 6.95 12.05
CA MET A 44 11.96 6.75 12.84
C MET A 44 12.84 5.59 12.35
N SER A 45 12.24 4.63 11.65
CA SER A 45 12.95 3.44 11.15
C SER A 45 13.77 3.69 9.88
N HIS A 46 13.52 4.80 9.16
CA HIS A 46 14.13 5.10 7.85
C HIS A 46 14.02 3.94 6.84
N LEU A 47 13.01 3.08 6.98
CA LEU A 47 12.85 1.91 6.11
C LEU A 47 12.50 2.31 4.68
N GLN A 48 11.91 3.49 4.46
CA GLN A 48 11.54 3.98 3.14
C GLN A 48 12.74 4.10 2.19
N ASP A 49 13.92 4.48 2.73
CA ASP A 49 15.14 4.67 1.95
C ASP A 49 15.87 3.35 1.66
N ASN A 50 15.76 2.37 2.57
CA ASN A 50 16.58 1.16 2.54
C ASN A 50 15.83 -0.09 2.05
N ILE A 51 14.49 -0.07 1.99
CA ILE A 51 13.69 -1.28 1.74
C ILE A 51 13.94 -1.88 0.34
N GLN A 52 14.34 -1.07 -0.64
CA GLN A 52 14.60 -1.54 -2.01
C GLN A 52 15.75 -2.56 -2.09
N HIS A 53 16.69 -2.49 -1.14
CA HIS A 53 17.84 -3.41 -1.05
C HIS A 53 17.56 -4.63 -0.16
N ALA A 54 16.40 -4.68 0.51
CA ALA A 54 16.05 -5.81 1.38
C ALA A 54 15.60 -7.04 0.58
N ASP A 55 15.66 -8.21 1.22
CA ASP A 55 15.17 -9.46 0.62
C ASP A 55 13.69 -9.35 0.19
N PRO A 56 13.27 -9.98 -0.92
CA PRO A 56 11.90 -9.90 -1.41
C PRO A 56 10.79 -10.20 -0.38
N PRO A 57 10.93 -11.18 0.54
CA PRO A 57 9.94 -11.40 1.60
C PRO A 57 9.78 -10.21 2.56
N VAL A 58 10.86 -9.47 2.82
CA VAL A 58 10.84 -8.27 3.68
C VAL A 58 10.16 -7.12 2.93
N GLN A 59 10.41 -6.98 1.63
CA GLN A 59 9.71 -6.01 0.78
C GLN A 59 8.19 -6.27 0.74
N ILE A 60 7.76 -7.53 0.63
CA ILE A 60 6.34 -7.91 0.71
C ILE A 60 5.76 -7.51 2.08
N LEU A 61 6.47 -7.78 3.18
CA LEU A 61 6.04 -7.39 4.51
C LEU A 61 5.93 -5.85 4.65
N TYR A 62 6.87 -5.11 4.07
CA TYR A 62 6.82 -3.65 4.03
C TYR A 62 5.62 -3.13 3.25
N ASN A 63 5.37 -3.64 2.03
CA ASN A 63 4.23 -3.25 1.21
C ASN A 63 2.91 -3.51 1.95
N ARG A 64 2.79 -4.66 2.61
CA ARG A 64 1.62 -5.00 3.43
C ARG A 64 1.47 -4.07 4.63
N THR A 65 2.57 -3.66 5.24
CA THR A 65 2.59 -2.69 6.35
C THR A 65 2.18 -1.29 5.88
N MET A 66 2.64 -0.87 4.70
CA MET A 66 2.23 0.39 4.07
C MET A 66 0.74 0.40 3.74
N VAL A 67 0.20 -0.68 3.17
CA VAL A 67 -1.25 -0.82 2.96
C VAL A 67 -2.02 -0.72 4.28
N GLN A 68 -1.57 -1.43 5.32
CA GLN A 68 -2.23 -1.40 6.62
C GLN A 68 -2.18 0.00 7.27
N LEU A 69 -1.07 0.71 7.12
CA LEU A 69 -0.92 2.11 7.55
C LEU A 69 -1.90 3.02 6.80
N GLY A 70 -2.01 2.88 5.47
CA GLY A 70 -2.95 3.64 4.65
C GLY A 70 -4.41 3.40 5.06
N ILE A 71 -4.80 2.13 5.27
CA ILE A 71 -6.13 1.77 5.78
C ILE A 71 -6.35 2.35 7.19
N CYS A 72 -5.34 2.29 8.07
CA CYS A 72 -5.42 2.89 9.40
C CYS A 72 -5.60 4.41 9.35
N ALA A 73 -4.88 5.11 8.46
CA ALA A 73 -5.01 6.54 8.27
C ALA A 73 -6.43 6.89 7.80
N PHE A 74 -6.96 6.13 6.85
CA PHE A 74 -8.31 6.31 6.33
C PHE A 74 -9.37 6.14 7.43
N ARG A 75 -9.25 5.08 8.25
CA ARG A 75 -10.15 4.85 9.39
C ARG A 75 -10.12 5.96 10.44
N GLN A 76 -9.02 6.72 10.52
CA GLN A 76 -8.87 7.88 11.41
C GLN A 76 -9.30 9.20 10.76
N GLY A 77 -9.84 9.17 9.54
CA GLY A 77 -10.25 10.37 8.80
C GLY A 77 -9.10 11.18 8.19
N LEU A 78 -7.88 10.63 8.20
CA LEU A 78 -6.68 11.28 7.65
C LEU A 78 -6.57 11.00 6.15
N ILE A 79 -7.46 11.60 5.37
CA ILE A 79 -7.66 11.27 3.95
C ILE A 79 -6.39 11.52 3.11
N LYS A 80 -5.71 12.65 3.31
CA LYS A 80 -4.49 12.99 2.57
C LYS A 80 -3.36 11.99 2.84
N ASP A 81 -3.19 11.60 4.10
CA ASP A 81 -2.15 10.64 4.50
C ASP A 81 -2.49 9.23 3.99
N ALA A 82 -3.76 8.84 4.02
CA ALA A 82 -4.23 7.58 3.44
C ALA A 82 -3.95 7.52 1.94
N HIS A 83 -4.30 8.57 1.20
CA HIS A 83 -4.04 8.66 -0.23
C HIS A 83 -2.55 8.53 -0.54
N ASN A 84 -1.70 9.30 0.16
CA ASN A 84 -0.25 9.28 -0.06
C ASN A 84 0.37 7.91 0.23
N ALA A 85 -0.06 7.23 1.30
CA ALA A 85 0.47 5.91 1.65
C ALA A 85 0.10 4.82 0.65
N LEU A 86 -1.04 4.95 -0.04
CA LEU A 86 -1.57 3.95 -0.97
C LEU A 86 -1.22 4.22 -2.44
N LEU A 87 -0.80 5.44 -2.76
CA LEU A 87 -0.56 5.91 -4.12
C LEU A 87 0.41 5.01 -4.89
N ASP A 88 1.58 4.70 -4.34
CA ASP A 88 2.62 3.94 -5.06
C ASP A 88 2.19 2.50 -5.35
N ILE A 89 1.46 1.89 -4.41
CA ILE A 89 0.98 0.50 -4.54
C ILE A 89 -0.14 0.43 -5.57
N GLN A 90 -1.12 1.35 -5.52
CA GLN A 90 -2.25 1.35 -6.44
C GLN A 90 -1.88 1.82 -7.85
N SER A 91 -1.00 2.83 -7.97
CA SER A 91 -0.56 3.34 -9.27
C SER A 91 0.28 2.32 -10.06
N SER A 92 0.87 1.33 -9.39
CA SER A 92 1.68 0.27 -10.02
C SER A 92 0.90 -0.68 -10.93
N GLY A 93 -0.43 -0.83 -10.75
CA GLY A 93 -1.24 -1.86 -11.42
C GLY A 93 -0.87 -3.31 -11.05
N ARG A 94 0.06 -3.52 -10.10
CA ARG A 94 0.60 -4.83 -9.70
C ARG A 94 0.42 -5.10 -8.20
N ALA A 95 -0.59 -4.48 -7.57
CA ALA A 95 -0.84 -4.59 -6.14
C ALA A 95 -0.93 -6.05 -5.63
N LYS A 96 -1.54 -6.96 -6.41
CA LYS A 96 -1.63 -8.38 -6.06
C LYS A 96 -0.26 -9.04 -5.90
N GLU A 97 0.67 -8.74 -6.80
CA GLU A 97 2.05 -9.27 -6.79
C GLU A 97 2.88 -8.63 -5.68
N LEU A 98 2.81 -7.30 -5.55
CA LEU A 98 3.55 -6.54 -4.54
C LEU A 98 3.19 -6.93 -3.10
N LEU A 99 1.95 -7.39 -2.89
CA LEU A 99 1.46 -7.86 -1.59
C LEU A 99 1.65 -9.38 -1.38
N GLY A 100 2.25 -10.08 -2.34
CA GLY A 100 2.49 -11.53 -2.28
C GLY A 100 1.21 -12.37 -2.28
N GLN A 101 0.11 -11.89 -2.88
CA GLN A 101 -1.19 -12.56 -2.90
C GLN A 101 -1.46 -13.36 -4.19
N GLY A 102 -0.45 -13.50 -5.04
CA GLY A 102 -0.54 -14.22 -6.31
C GLY A 102 0.08 -13.46 -7.47
N LEU A 103 0.00 -14.05 -8.66
CA LEU A 103 0.48 -13.46 -9.92
C LEU A 103 -0.71 -13.01 -10.76
N LEU A 104 -0.53 -11.94 -11.53
CA LEU A 104 -1.49 -11.56 -12.58
C LEU A 104 -1.31 -12.45 -13.80
N LEU A 105 -2.40 -12.77 -14.49
CA LEU A 105 -2.39 -13.68 -15.65
C LEU A 105 -1.43 -13.19 -16.76
N ARG A 106 -1.38 -11.87 -16.98
CA ARG A 106 -0.46 -11.24 -17.94
C ARG A 106 1.01 -11.44 -17.56
N SER A 107 1.33 -11.44 -16.27
CA SER A 107 2.69 -11.68 -15.80
C SER A 107 3.11 -13.15 -15.88
N LEU A 108 2.18 -14.08 -16.07
CA LEU A 108 2.49 -15.51 -16.27
C LEU A 108 3.00 -15.79 -17.69
N GLN A 109 2.63 -14.98 -18.68
CA GLN A 109 3.08 -15.18 -20.07
C GLN A 109 4.54 -14.76 -20.31
N GLU A 110 5.09 -13.88 -19.48
CA GLU A 110 6.45 -13.32 -19.66
C GLU A 110 7.52 -14.00 -18.78
N ARG A 111 7.16 -14.98 -17.94
CA ARG A 111 8.06 -15.55 -16.92
C ARG A 111 8.47 -16.99 -17.19
N ASN A 112 9.71 -17.30 -16.83
CA ASN A 112 10.25 -18.67 -16.87
C ASN A 112 9.65 -19.52 -15.73
N ALA A 113 9.47 -20.83 -15.98
CA ALA A 113 8.90 -21.77 -15.02
C ALA A 113 9.64 -21.82 -13.66
N GLU A 114 10.96 -21.63 -13.67
CA GLU A 114 11.79 -21.59 -12.44
C GLU A 114 11.46 -20.35 -11.58
N GLN A 115 11.25 -19.19 -12.21
CA GLN A 115 10.91 -17.95 -11.53
C GLN A 115 9.51 -18.02 -10.90
N GLU A 116 8.54 -18.58 -11.63
CA GLU A 116 7.18 -18.78 -11.14
C GLU A 116 7.15 -19.67 -9.89
N LYS A 117 7.96 -20.74 -9.86
CA LYS A 117 8.07 -21.64 -8.70
C LYS A 117 8.63 -20.94 -7.47
N VAL A 118 9.62 -20.07 -7.64
CA VAL A 118 10.21 -19.29 -6.55
C VAL A 118 9.23 -18.25 -6.02
N GLU A 119 8.46 -17.59 -6.88
CA GLU A 119 7.49 -16.58 -6.46
C GLU A 119 6.26 -17.20 -5.81
N LYS A 120 5.78 -18.35 -6.29
CA LYS A 120 4.75 -19.14 -5.58
C LYS A 120 5.16 -19.45 -4.15
N ARG A 121 6.44 -19.76 -3.91
CA ARG A 121 6.99 -20.00 -2.56
C ARG A 121 7.05 -18.75 -1.69
N ARG A 122 7.01 -17.55 -2.27
CA ARG A 122 7.02 -16.26 -1.55
C ARG A 122 5.61 -15.73 -1.24
N GLN A 123 4.57 -16.41 -1.70
CA GLN A 123 3.20 -15.98 -1.47
C GLN A 123 2.82 -16.13 0.00
N VAL A 124 2.06 -15.15 0.50
CA VAL A 124 1.53 -15.21 1.86
C VAL A 124 0.29 -16.11 1.92
N PRO A 125 0.04 -16.79 3.05
CA PRO A 125 -1.18 -17.56 3.26
C PRO A 125 -2.46 -16.74 3.12
N PHE A 126 -3.56 -17.38 2.72
CA PHE A 126 -4.84 -16.70 2.46
C PHE A 126 -5.40 -15.92 3.66
N HIS A 127 -5.27 -16.42 4.88
CA HIS A 127 -5.75 -15.72 6.08
C HIS A 127 -4.96 -14.42 6.38
N MET A 128 -3.81 -14.22 5.71
CA MET A 128 -3.07 -12.97 5.75
C MET A 128 -3.43 -12.07 4.56
N HIS A 129 -4.27 -12.47 3.61
CA HIS A 129 -4.57 -11.65 2.44
C HIS A 129 -5.30 -10.36 2.83
N VAL A 130 -5.02 -9.29 2.10
CA VAL A 130 -5.75 -8.02 2.19
C VAL A 130 -6.64 -7.95 0.96
N ASN A 131 -7.95 -7.78 1.15
CA ASN A 131 -8.88 -7.67 0.04
C ASN A 131 -8.47 -6.49 -0.87
N LEU A 132 -8.17 -6.79 -2.14
CA LEU A 132 -7.70 -5.82 -3.11
C LEU A 132 -8.80 -4.84 -3.54
N GLU A 133 -10.06 -5.27 -3.56
CA GLU A 133 -11.20 -4.40 -3.87
C GLU A 133 -11.40 -3.37 -2.75
N LEU A 134 -11.26 -3.79 -1.49
CA LEU A 134 -11.28 -2.88 -0.35
C LEU A 134 -10.15 -1.85 -0.46
N LEU A 135 -8.95 -2.31 -0.81
CA LEU A 135 -7.78 -1.44 -0.97
C LEU A 135 -7.99 -0.40 -2.09
N GLU A 136 -8.53 -0.83 -3.23
CA GLU A 136 -8.85 0.05 -4.36
C GLU A 136 -9.96 1.04 -3.99
N CYS A 137 -11.03 0.57 -3.35
CA CYS A 137 -12.12 1.40 -2.86
C CYS A 137 -11.62 2.50 -1.92
N VAL A 138 -10.83 2.14 -0.90
CA VAL A 138 -10.25 3.11 0.05
C VAL A 138 -9.41 4.16 -0.67
N TYR A 139 -8.58 3.73 -1.62
CA TYR A 139 -7.74 4.64 -2.41
C TYR A 139 -8.57 5.59 -3.28
N LEU A 140 -9.56 5.08 -4.02
CA LEU A 140 -10.41 5.88 -4.90
C LEU A 140 -11.30 6.86 -4.12
N VAL A 141 -11.85 6.44 -2.98
CA VAL A 141 -12.62 7.33 -2.10
C VAL A 141 -11.72 8.44 -1.54
N ALA A 142 -10.50 8.11 -1.12
CA ALA A 142 -9.55 9.13 -0.65
C ALA A 142 -9.15 10.09 -1.77
N ALA A 143 -8.89 9.59 -2.99
CA ALA A 143 -8.60 10.43 -4.15
C ALA A 143 -9.79 11.34 -4.49
N MET A 144 -11.01 10.79 -4.52
CA MET A 144 -12.24 11.53 -4.80
C MET A 144 -12.44 12.72 -3.85
N LEU A 145 -12.27 12.51 -2.54
CA LEU A 145 -12.43 13.54 -1.51
C LEU A 145 -11.37 14.65 -1.59
N LEU A 146 -10.21 14.38 -2.20
CA LEU A 146 -9.16 15.37 -2.44
C LEU A 146 -9.34 16.09 -3.78
N GLU A 147 -9.72 15.34 -4.82
CA GLU A 147 -9.74 15.80 -6.19
C GLU A 147 -11.00 16.60 -6.53
N ILE A 148 -12.19 16.15 -6.10
CA ILE A 148 -13.45 16.83 -6.46
C ILE A 148 -13.48 18.29 -5.97
N PRO A 149 -13.15 18.60 -4.70
CA PRO A 149 -13.15 19.99 -4.24
C PRO A 149 -12.11 20.83 -4.98
N TYR A 150 -10.95 20.24 -5.30
CA TYR A 150 -9.90 20.91 -6.06
C TYR A 150 -10.36 21.23 -7.49
N MET A 151 -10.94 20.25 -8.19
CA MET A 151 -11.46 20.42 -9.54
C MET A 151 -12.58 21.46 -9.63
N ALA A 152 -13.51 21.45 -8.67
CA ALA A 152 -14.61 22.41 -8.63
C ALA A 152 -14.11 23.84 -8.38
N ALA A 153 -13.15 24.03 -7.47
CA ALA A 153 -12.59 25.35 -7.17
C ALA A 153 -11.72 25.91 -8.31
N HIS A 154 -11.14 25.06 -9.14
CA HIS A 154 -10.20 25.43 -10.22
C HIS A 154 -10.76 25.07 -11.60
N GLU A 155 -12.09 25.07 -11.76
CA GLU A 155 -12.75 24.69 -13.01
C GLU A 155 -12.31 25.58 -14.18
N PHE A 156 -12.05 26.87 -13.95
CA PHE A 156 -11.67 27.80 -15.01
C PHE A 156 -10.15 27.97 -15.18
N ASP A 157 -9.34 27.29 -14.37
CA ASP A 157 -7.88 27.43 -14.44
C ASP A 157 -7.27 26.60 -15.57
N ALA A 158 -6.45 27.25 -16.39
CA ALA A 158 -5.73 26.61 -17.50
C ALA A 158 -4.64 25.63 -17.05
N ARG A 159 -4.16 25.72 -15.80
CA ARG A 159 -3.12 24.84 -15.22
C ARG A 159 -3.65 24.08 -14.00
N ARG A 160 -4.48 23.07 -14.24
CA ARG A 160 -4.96 22.18 -13.18
C ARG A 160 -3.86 21.22 -12.75
N ARG A 161 -3.59 21.14 -11.43
CA ARG A 161 -2.75 20.08 -10.87
C ARG A 161 -3.58 18.80 -10.75
N MET A 162 -3.06 17.69 -11.27
CA MET A 162 -3.66 16.37 -11.10
C MET A 162 -3.15 15.73 -9.80
N ILE A 163 -4.03 15.40 -8.85
CA ILE A 163 -3.64 14.76 -7.59
C ILE A 163 -3.49 13.24 -7.79
N SER A 164 -4.45 12.59 -8.46
CA SER A 164 -4.42 11.15 -8.75
C SER A 164 -4.63 10.84 -10.24
N LYS A 165 -3.61 10.30 -10.90
CA LYS A 165 -3.70 9.83 -12.30
C LYS A 165 -4.69 8.68 -12.47
N GLN A 166 -4.67 7.73 -11.54
CA GLN A 166 -5.52 6.54 -11.61
C GLN A 166 -7.00 6.89 -11.48
N PHE A 167 -7.34 7.80 -10.56
CA PHE A 167 -8.72 8.28 -10.41
C PHE A 167 -9.23 8.96 -11.69
N HIS A 168 -8.43 9.85 -12.27
CA HIS A 168 -8.78 10.50 -13.55
C HIS A 168 -8.93 9.51 -14.71
N HIS A 169 -8.09 8.48 -14.76
CA HIS A 169 -8.21 7.45 -15.78
C HIS A 169 -9.56 6.72 -15.65
N GLN A 170 -9.92 6.28 -14.44
CA GLN A 170 -11.20 5.61 -14.18
C GLN A 170 -12.39 6.52 -14.51
N LEU A 171 -12.34 7.81 -14.13
CA LEU A 171 -13.39 8.78 -14.45
C LEU A 171 -13.59 8.91 -15.97
N ARG A 172 -12.50 9.09 -16.73
CA ARG A 172 -12.57 9.19 -18.21
C ARG A 172 -13.09 7.91 -18.87
N VAL A 173 -12.74 6.74 -18.33
CA VAL A 173 -13.24 5.47 -18.85
C VAL A 173 -14.75 5.36 -18.60
N GLY A 174 -15.21 5.76 -17.41
CA GLY A 174 -16.64 5.83 -17.08
C GLY A 174 -17.41 6.81 -17.96
N GLU A 175 -16.90 8.02 -18.17
CA GLU A 175 -17.53 9.04 -19.04
C GLU A 175 -17.64 8.62 -20.51
N ARG A 176 -16.71 7.77 -20.97
CA ARG A 176 -16.73 7.23 -22.34
C ARG A 176 -17.72 6.10 -22.53
N GLN A 177 -18.29 5.54 -21.46
CA GLN A 177 -19.29 4.48 -21.60
C GLN A 177 -20.62 5.07 -22.08
N PRO A 178 -21.16 4.62 -23.23
CA PRO A 178 -22.39 5.16 -23.79
C PRO A 178 -23.64 4.81 -22.96
N LEU A 179 -23.56 3.80 -22.09
CA LEU A 179 -24.61 3.38 -21.18
C LEU A 179 -24.02 3.35 -19.77
N LEU A 180 -24.43 4.31 -18.94
CA LEU A 180 -24.24 4.23 -17.49
C LEU A 180 -25.53 3.62 -16.93
N ALA A 181 -25.43 2.45 -16.30
CA ALA A 181 -26.57 1.87 -15.59
C ALA A 181 -26.92 2.77 -14.40
N SER A 182 -28.05 3.48 -14.54
CA SER A 182 -28.65 4.35 -13.51
C SER A 182 -29.44 3.57 -12.48
#